data_AF-A0A812I190-F1
#
_entry.id   AF-A0A812I190-F1
#
_cell.length_a   1.000
_cell.length_b   1.000
_cell.length_c   1.000
_cell.angle_alpha   90.00
_cell.angle_beta   90.00
_cell.angle_gamma   90.00
#
_symmetry.space_group_name_H-M   'P 1'
#
loop_
_entity.id
_entity.type
_entity.pdbx_description
1 polymer ?
#
loop_
_entity_poly.entity_id
_entity_poly.type
_entity_poly.pdbx_seq_one_letter_code
_entity_poly.pdbx_strand_id
1 'polypeptide(L)'
;AHMDTHQEPERLGSFNGEQRTHTLLVFVSTVPESDGGGHLHFPLLELRVLPKAGTAVLWNNLKPKGDGDLMEPDPCALHEGEPPLGVKK
;
A
#
# COMPACT_ATOMS: atom_id res chain seq x y z
N ALA A 1 3.09 20.94 -35.07
CA ALA A 1 4.06 20.95 -33.95
C ALA A 1 3.27 20.84 -32.66
N HIS A 2 3.22 19.65 -32.08
CA HIS A 2 2.59 19.41 -30.78
C HIS A 2 3.66 19.70 -29.72
N MET A 3 3.50 20.78 -28.97
CA MET A 3 4.41 21.16 -27.89
C MET A 3 4.04 20.33 -26.66
N ASP A 4 4.69 19.19 -26.48
CA ASP A 4 4.68 18.50 -25.18
C ASP A 4 5.37 19.41 -24.16
N THR A 5 4.55 20.00 -23.29
CA THR A 5 4.98 20.86 -22.17
C THR A 5 4.99 20.08 -20.84
N HIS A 6 4.92 18.75 -20.89
CA HIS A 6 5.13 17.93 -19.72
C HIS A 6 6.63 17.87 -19.41
N GLN A 7 7.12 18.85 -18.64
CA GLN A 7 8.31 18.62 -17.83
C GLN A 7 7.94 17.57 -16.78
N GLU A 8 8.51 16.37 -16.92
CA GLU A 8 8.59 15.42 -15.82
C GLU A 8 9.11 16.18 -14.60
N PRO A 9 8.38 16.25 -13.47
CA PRO A 9 8.96 16.78 -12.25
C PRO A 9 10.21 15.96 -11.97
N GLU A 10 11.32 16.66 -11.66
CA GLU A 10 12.55 15.99 -11.25
C GLU A 10 12.19 14.91 -10.22
N ARG A 11 12.57 13.67 -10.53
CA ARG A 11 12.13 12.45 -9.87
C ARG A 11 11.75 12.71 -8.41
N LEU A 12 10.47 12.51 -8.08
CA LEU A 12 10.00 12.32 -6.71
C LEU A 12 10.49 10.97 -6.15
N GLY A 13 11.73 10.59 -6.45
CA GLY A 13 12.45 9.56 -5.72
C GLY A 13 12.79 10.15 -4.36
N SER A 14 12.72 9.31 -3.33
CA SER A 14 13.09 9.69 -1.95
C SER A 14 14.52 10.22 -1.91
N PHE A 15 14.69 11.53 -2.11
CA PHE A 15 15.90 12.24 -1.77
C PHE A 15 16.08 12.05 -0.26
N ASN A 16 17.23 11.52 0.17
CA ASN A 16 17.71 11.43 1.56
C ASN A 16 17.18 10.35 2.52
N GLY A 17 16.59 9.24 2.07
CA GLY A 17 16.27 8.14 3.00
C GLY A 17 15.15 8.47 4.00
N GLU A 18 14.30 9.43 3.62
CA GLU A 18 13.03 9.71 4.30
C GLU A 18 12.13 8.48 4.21
N GLN A 19 11.69 7.99 5.38
CA GLN A 19 10.77 6.87 5.47
C GLN A 19 9.38 7.30 5.01
N ARG A 20 8.71 6.47 4.19
CA ARG A 20 7.34 6.74 3.71
C ARG A 20 6.40 6.82 4.90
N THR A 21 5.88 8.00 5.23
CA THR A 21 5.00 8.15 6.41
C THR A 21 3.67 7.43 6.22
N HIS A 22 3.06 7.50 5.04
CA HIS A 22 1.75 6.91 4.78
C HIS A 22 1.75 6.09 3.49
N THR A 23 0.78 5.18 3.36
CA THR A 23 0.49 4.48 2.12
C THR A 23 -1.00 4.44 1.87
N LEU A 24 -1.40 4.86 0.67
CA LEU A 24 -2.74 4.70 0.13
C LEU A 24 -2.67 3.66 -1.00
N LEU A 25 -3.22 2.47 -0.76
CA LEU A 25 -3.33 1.42 -1.77
C LEU A 25 -4.73 1.45 -2.37
N VAL A 26 -4.83 1.68 -3.68
CA VAL A 26 -6.09 1.68 -4.42
C VAL A 26 -6.24 0.37 -5.19
N PHE A 27 -7.36 -0.32 -5.00
CA PHE A 27 -7.69 -1.50 -5.79
C PHE A 27 -8.38 -1.10 -7.08
N VAL A 28 -7.72 -1.35 -8.22
CA VAL A 28 -8.25 -1.03 -9.56
C VAL A 28 -9.13 -2.16 -10.14
N SER A 29 -9.06 -3.35 -9.56
CA SER A 29 -9.86 -4.52 -9.93
C SER A 29 -10.41 -5.22 -8.69
N THR A 30 -11.47 -6.01 -8.87
CA THR A 30 -12.08 -6.84 -7.82
C THR A 30 -11.54 -8.25 -7.91
N VAL A 31 -11.19 -8.85 -6.77
CA VAL A 31 -10.98 -10.31 -6.65
C VAL A 31 -12.28 -10.90 -6.09
N PRO A 32 -13.00 -11.76 -6.85
CA PRO A 32 -14.19 -12.42 -6.33
C PRO A 32 -13.86 -13.27 -5.10
N GLU A 33 -14.72 -13.23 -4.08
CA GLU A 33 -14.54 -14.08 -2.88
C GLU A 33 -14.52 -15.57 -3.25
N SER A 34 -15.25 -15.96 -4.30
CA SER A 34 -15.25 -17.31 -4.86
C SER A 34 -13.90 -17.78 -5.40
N ASP A 35 -13.04 -16.85 -5.82
CA ASP A 35 -11.75 -17.17 -6.45
C ASP A 35 -10.67 -17.40 -5.39
N GLY A 36 -10.85 -16.85 -4.19
CA GLY A 36 -9.94 -16.95 -3.06
C GLY A 36 -8.57 -16.25 -3.26
N GLY A 37 -7.85 -16.06 -2.16
CA GLY A 37 -6.54 -15.42 -2.15
C GLY A 37 -6.58 -13.92 -2.51
N GLY A 38 -5.44 -13.37 -2.93
CA GLY A 38 -5.33 -11.99 -3.40
C GLY A 38 -5.51 -10.91 -2.32
N HIS A 39 -5.62 -11.26 -1.04
CA HIS A 39 -5.81 -10.30 0.03
C HIS A 39 -4.59 -9.39 0.20
N LEU A 40 -4.86 -8.15 0.60
CA LEU A 40 -3.88 -7.38 1.36
C LEU A 40 -3.91 -7.92 2.80
N HIS A 41 -2.79 -8.44 3.28
CA HIS A 41 -2.69 -9.08 4.59
C HIS A 41 -1.74 -8.31 5.49
N PHE A 42 -2.22 -7.97 6.70
CA PHE A 42 -1.44 -7.39 7.79
C PHE A 42 -1.31 -8.45 8.91
N PRO A 43 -0.25 -9.28 8.90
CA PRO A 43 -0.16 -10.44 9.77
C PRO A 43 -0.18 -10.11 11.26
N LEU A 44 0.46 -9.01 11.68
CA LEU A 44 0.50 -8.62 13.10
C LEU A 44 -0.82 -8.04 13.61
N LEU A 45 -1.71 -7.63 12.70
CA LEU A 45 -3.05 -7.15 13.03
C LEU A 45 -4.12 -8.24 12.85
N GLU A 46 -3.73 -9.43 12.38
CA GLU A 46 -4.65 -10.51 12.00
C GLU A 46 -5.74 -10.05 11.01
N LEU A 47 -5.39 -9.07 10.17
CA LEU A 47 -6.32 -8.39 9.26
C LEU A 47 -6.05 -8.77 7.81
N ARG A 48 -7.11 -9.18 7.10
CA ARG A 48 -7.11 -9.37 5.65
C ARG A 48 -8.15 -8.49 5.00
N VAL A 49 -7.78 -7.86 3.89
CA VAL A 49 -8.67 -7.03 3.07
C VAL A 49 -8.76 -7.65 1.69
N LEU A 50 -9.96 -8.07 1.30
CA LEU A 50 -10.23 -8.59 -0.05
C LEU A 50 -10.33 -7.41 -1.05
N PRO A 51 -9.59 -7.42 -2.17
CA PRO A 51 -9.63 -6.34 -3.15
C PRO A 51 -11.01 -6.14 -3.79
N LYS A 52 -11.51 -4.90 -3.76
CA LYS A 52 -12.71 -4.47 -4.47
C LYS A 52 -12.42 -3.23 -5.30
N ALA A 53 -12.74 -3.27 -6.60
CA ALA A 53 -12.48 -2.17 -7.52
C ALA A 53 -13.04 -0.83 -6.99
N GLY A 54 -12.22 0.21 -7.04
CA GLY A 54 -12.56 1.56 -6.60
C GLY A 54 -12.45 1.79 -5.08
N THR A 55 -12.09 0.77 -4.30
CA THR A 55 -11.80 0.94 -2.86
C THR A 55 -10.32 1.19 -2.61
N ALA A 56 -10.00 1.73 -1.44
CA ALA A 56 -8.64 1.97 -1.02
C ALA A 56 -8.44 1.65 0.46
N VAL A 57 -7.21 1.27 0.81
CA VAL A 57 -6.74 1.13 2.20
C VAL A 57 -5.67 2.17 2.46
N LEU A 58 -5.82 2.93 3.54
CA LEU A 58 -4.89 3.95 3.98
C LEU A 58 -4.31 3.57 5.34
N TRP A 59 -2.99 3.63 5.49
CA TRP A 59 -2.33 3.42 6.77
C TRP A 59 -1.08 4.30 6.92
N ASN A 60 -0.64 4.43 8.17
CA ASN A 60 0.62 5.06 8.55
C ASN A 60 1.69 3.97 8.70
N ASN A 61 2.86 4.16 8.10
CA ASN A 61 3.99 3.23 8.25
C ASN A 61 4.88 3.58 9.44
N LEU A 62 4.64 4.72 10.09
CA LEU A 62 5.38 5.20 11.23
C LEU A 62 4.48 5.32 12.46
N LYS A 63 5.08 5.17 13.62
CA LYS A 63 4.46 5.45 14.92
C LYS A 63 5.38 6.33 15.77
N PRO A 64 4.86 7.02 16.79
CA PRO A 64 5.69 7.71 17.77
C PRO A 64 6.65 6.74 18.46
N LYS A 65 7.89 7.17 18.63
CA LYS A 65 8.91 6.46 19.42
C LYS A 65 8.77 6.87 20.89
N GLY A 66 8.05 6.06 21.66
CA GLY A 66 7.69 6.41 23.03
C GLY A 66 6.73 7.61 23.06
N ASP A 67 6.92 8.52 24.02
CA ASP A 67 6.05 9.69 24.23
C ASP A 67 6.55 10.97 23.53
N GLY A 68 7.52 10.87 22.62
CA GLY A 68 8.18 12.02 22.00
C GLY A 68 7.79 12.28 20.54
N ASP A 69 8.30 13.39 19.99
CA ASP A 69 8.08 13.82 18.60
C ASP A 69 8.86 12.99 17.55
N LEU A 70 9.73 12.07 17.99
CA LEU A 70 10.49 11.20 17.09
C LEU A 70 9.61 10.07 16.59
N MET A 71 9.68 9.77 15.29
CA MET A 71 8.92 8.70 14.64
C MET A 71 9.81 7.50 14.33
N GLU A 72 9.25 6.30 14.41
CA GLU A 72 9.91 5.03 14.01
C GLU A 72 8.97 4.15 13.17
N PRO A 73 9.49 3.19 12.38
CA PRO A 73 8.64 2.25 11.65
C PRO A 73 7.64 1.54 12.57
N ASP A 74 6.37 1.51 12.17
CA ASP A 74 5.35 0.75 12.88
C ASP A 74 5.40 -0.71 12.43
N PRO A 75 5.72 -1.67 13.32
CA PRO A 75 5.68 -3.10 12.96
C PRO A 75 4.31 -3.54 12.46
N CYS A 76 3.22 -2.92 12.94
CA CYS A 76 1.86 -3.26 12.53
C CYS A 76 1.55 -2.88 11.07
N ALA A 77 2.37 -2.01 10.47
CA ALA A 77 2.28 -1.67 9.05
C ALA A 77 2.93 -2.73 8.13
N LEU A 78 3.54 -3.79 8.69
CA LEU A 78 3.99 -4.94 7.90
C LEU A 78 2.81 -5.51 7.13
N HIS A 79 2.95 -5.60 5.81
CA HIS A 79 1.90 -6.07 4.93
C HIS A 79 2.47 -6.85 3.75
N GLU A 80 1.63 -7.70 3.18
CA GLU A 80 1.93 -8.48 1.97
C GLU A 80 0.69 -8.58 1.09
N GLY A 81 0.91 -8.82 -0.20
CA GLY A 81 -0.14 -9.26 -1.10
C GLY A 81 -0.13 -10.78 -1.17
N GLU A 82 -1.21 -11.42 -0.74
CA GLU A 82 -1.37 -12.86 -0.89
C GLU A 82 -1.52 -13.22 -2.38
N PRO A 83 -1.06 -14.41 -2.82
CA PRO A 83 -1.23 -14.85 -4.19
C PRO A 83 -2.73 -14.94 -4.54
N PRO A 84 -3.17 -14.42 -5.70
CA PRO A 84 -4.50 -14.71 -6.20
C PRO A 84 -4.56 -16.19 -6.58
N LEU A 85 -5.58 -16.90 -6.11
CA LEU A 85 -5.69 -18.34 -6.39
C LEU A 85 -6.41 -18.61 -7.71
N GLY A 86 -7.38 -17.75 -8.08
CA GLY A 86 -8.03 -17.72 -9.38
C GLY A 86 -8.79 -19.01 -9.75
N VAL A 87 -9.62 -18.92 -10.79
CA VAL A 87 -10.24 -20.08 -11.40
C VAL A 87 -9.15 -20.91 -12.10
N LYS A 88 -9.04 -22.21 -11.77
CA LYS A 88 -8.12 -23.15 -12.44
C LYS A 88 -8.23 -22.98 -13.96
N LYS A 89 -7.10 -22.76 -14.63
CA LYS A 89 -7.01 -22.83 -16.10
C LYS A 89 -7.35 -24.23 -16.60
#